data_AF-A0A9D2QDV9-F1
#
_entry.id   AF-A0A9D2QDV9-F1
#
_cell.length_a   1.000
_cell.length_b   1.000
_cell.length_c   1.000
_cell.angle_alpha   90.00
_cell.angle_beta   90.00
_cell.angle_gamma   90.00
#
_symmetry.space_group_name_H-M   'P 1'
#
loop_
_entity.id
_entity.type
_entity.pdbx_description
1 polymer ?
#
loop_
_entity_poly.entity_id
_entity_poly.type
_entity_poly.pdbx_seq_one_letter_code
_entity_poly.pdbx_strand_id
1 'polypeptide(L)'
;MGSATSASGTSSFSGVVSDIVILVSRVAVGVILFAHGWQKFFTNGIDATAQGFEGMGVPAATAAAIFAATVELVGGALLIVGLFTPVVALLVVADMAGAFWYAHREAGTIFVGDGGYELVLALAAGAALAGALAGGRFSLDRLVFGRKRSLSPAA
;
A
#
# COMPACT_ATOMS: atom_id res chain seq x y z
N MET A 1 -33.32 -3.72 43.37
CA MET A 1 -31.90 -3.92 43.00
C MET A 1 -31.86 -4.16 41.49
N GLY A 2 -31.45 -3.13 40.73
CA GLY A 2 -31.52 -3.12 39.27
C GLY A 2 -30.39 -3.91 38.62
N SER A 3 -30.75 -4.85 37.76
CA SER A 3 -29.81 -5.57 36.89
C SER A 3 -29.45 -4.69 35.69
N ALA A 4 -28.19 -4.25 35.62
CA ALA A 4 -27.65 -3.56 34.45
C ALA A 4 -27.48 -4.57 33.30
N THR A 5 -28.37 -4.48 32.31
CA THR A 5 -28.22 -5.13 31.01
C THR A 5 -27.32 -4.26 30.12
N SER A 6 -26.02 -4.53 30.12
CA SER A 6 -25.09 -3.96 29.15
C SER A 6 -25.18 -4.71 27.83
N ALA A 7 -26.11 -4.31 26.96
CA ALA A 7 -26.08 -4.70 25.55
C ALA A 7 -25.19 -3.71 24.80
N SER A 8 -23.88 -3.96 24.76
CA SER A 8 -22.95 -3.24 23.90
C SER A 8 -23.09 -3.72 22.45
N GLY A 9 -24.16 -3.26 21.80
CA GLY A 9 -24.37 -3.43 20.36
C GLY A 9 -23.40 -2.56 19.58
N THR A 10 -22.22 -3.10 19.25
CA THR A 10 -21.47 -2.66 18.07
C THR A 10 -21.60 -3.80 17.07
N SER A 11 -22.41 -3.61 16.03
CA SER A 11 -22.47 -4.53 14.90
C SER A 11 -21.14 -4.46 14.17
N SER A 12 -20.18 -5.26 14.62
CA SER A 12 -18.97 -5.57 13.86
C SER A 12 -19.44 -6.02 12.47
N PHE A 13 -18.95 -5.37 11.41
CA PHE A 13 -19.01 -5.97 10.08
C PHE A 13 -18.61 -7.44 10.21
N SER A 14 -19.34 -8.35 9.55
CA SER A 14 -18.94 -9.76 9.53
C SER A 14 -17.45 -9.83 9.21
N GLY A 15 -16.65 -10.49 10.07
CA GLY A 15 -15.18 -10.51 9.92
C GLY A 15 -14.77 -10.96 8.51
N VAL A 16 -15.59 -11.80 7.87
CA VAL A 16 -15.47 -12.20 6.48
C VAL A 16 -15.54 -11.04 5.49
N VAL A 17 -16.49 -10.13 5.66
CA VAL A 17 -16.64 -8.97 4.77
C VAL A 17 -15.44 -8.04 4.93
N SER A 18 -15.02 -7.76 6.17
CA SER A 18 -13.84 -6.92 6.43
C SER A 18 -12.58 -7.50 5.77
N ASP A 19 -12.36 -8.80 5.93
CA ASP A 19 -11.24 -9.51 5.33
C ASP A 19 -11.24 -9.48 3.79
N ILE A 20 -12.42 -9.60 3.17
CA ILE A 20 -12.58 -9.50 1.71
C ILE A 20 -12.26 -8.08 1.23
N VAL A 21 -12.77 -7.05 1.91
CA VAL A 21 -12.50 -5.66 1.56
C VAL A 21 -11.00 -5.37 1.65
N ILE A 22 -10.33 -5.80 2.72
CA ILE A 22 -8.89 -5.64 2.87
C ILE A 22 -8.13 -6.32 1.72
N LEU A 23 -8.51 -7.55 1.36
CA LEU A 23 -7.90 -8.28 0.25
C LEU A 23 -8.07 -7.54 -1.08
N VAL A 24 -9.30 -7.11 -1.41
CA VAL A 24 -9.58 -6.41 -2.67
C VAL A 24 -8.83 -5.09 -2.74
N SER A 25 -8.85 -4.29 -1.67
CA SER A 25 -8.09 -3.03 -1.59
C SER A 25 -6.59 -3.26 -1.77
N ARG A 26 -6.04 -4.27 -1.10
CA ARG A 26 -4.61 -4.61 -1.18
C ARG A 26 -4.21 -5.03 -2.59
N VAL A 27 -5.01 -5.89 -3.23
CA VAL A 27 -4.76 -6.35 -4.61
C VAL A 27 -4.88 -5.20 -5.59
N ALA A 28 -5.90 -4.34 -5.48
CA ALA A 28 -6.09 -3.21 -6.38
C ALA A 28 -4.90 -2.23 -6.32
N VAL A 29 -4.48 -1.83 -5.10
CA VAL A 29 -3.28 -0.99 -4.90
C VAL A 29 -2.05 -1.68 -5.46
N GLY A 30 -1.85 -2.95 -5.15
CA GLY A 30 -0.69 -3.72 -5.60
C GLY A 30 -0.61 -3.88 -7.13
N VAL A 31 -1.74 -4.06 -7.82
CA VAL A 31 -1.78 -4.16 -9.29
C VAL A 31 -1.41 -2.84 -9.96
N ILE A 32 -1.91 -1.72 -9.44
CA ILE A 32 -1.58 -0.38 -9.98
C ILE A 32 -0.07 -0.13 -9.82
N LEU A 33 0.47 -0.37 -8.62
CA LEU A 33 1.91 -0.22 -8.36
C LEU A 33 2.73 -1.16 -9.26
N PHE A 34 2.34 -2.43 -9.37
CA PHE A 34 3.05 -3.39 -10.22
C PHE A 34 3.13 -2.91 -11.67
N ALA A 35 2.02 -2.40 -12.22
CA ALA A 35 1.98 -1.86 -13.58
C ALA A 35 2.90 -0.64 -13.75
N HIS A 36 2.91 0.29 -12.80
CA HIS A 36 3.79 1.47 -12.85
C HIS A 36 5.28 1.09 -12.72
N GLY A 37 5.61 0.17 -11.81
CA GLY A 37 6.97 -0.34 -11.66
C GLY A 37 7.44 -1.10 -12.91
N TRP A 38 6.55 -1.88 -13.52
CA TRP A 38 6.82 -2.56 -14.79
C TRP A 38 7.12 -1.55 -15.90
N GLN A 39 6.32 -0.48 -15.97
CA GLN A 39 6.54 0.58 -16.94
C GLN A 39 7.92 1.23 -16.75
N LYS A 40 8.33 1.52 -15.50
CA LYS A 40 9.64 2.12 -15.21
C LYS A 40 10.82 1.21 -15.57
N PHE A 41 10.71 -0.10 -15.36
CA PHE A 41 11.79 -1.03 -15.69
C PHE A 41 11.84 -1.44 -17.16
N PHE A 42 10.69 -1.79 -17.75
CA PHE A 42 10.64 -2.55 -18.99
C PHE A 42 10.02 -1.80 -20.17
N THR A 43 9.16 -0.81 -19.92
CA THR A 43 8.54 -0.02 -20.99
C THR A 43 9.34 1.23 -21.30
N ASN A 44 9.62 2.03 -20.27
CA ASN A 44 10.37 3.28 -20.38
C ASN A 44 11.87 3.03 -20.24
N GLY A 45 12.26 2.10 -19.36
CA GLY A 45 13.63 1.92 -18.92
C GLY A 45 14.02 2.87 -17.79
N ILE A 46 14.94 2.42 -16.94
CA ILE A 46 15.40 3.17 -15.77
C ILE A 46 16.10 4.48 -16.17
N ASP A 47 16.88 4.48 -17.25
CA ASP A 47 17.58 5.69 -17.71
C ASP A 47 16.60 6.81 -18.12
N ALA A 48 15.55 6.47 -18.87
CA ALA A 48 14.52 7.44 -19.25
C ALA A 48 13.71 7.93 -18.04
N THR A 49 13.42 7.03 -17.10
CA THR A 49 12.75 7.38 -15.84
C THR A 49 13.62 8.34 -15.00
N ALA A 50 14.92 8.06 -14.90
CA ALA A 50 15.88 8.90 -14.20
C ALA A 50 15.99 10.29 -14.83
N GLN A 51 16.04 10.39 -16.16
CA GLN A 51 16.04 11.68 -16.86
C GLN A 51 14.76 12.48 -16.58
N GLY A 52 13.60 11.82 -16.57
CA GLY A 52 12.34 12.47 -16.17
C GLY A 52 12.38 12.98 -14.73
N PHE A 53 12.93 12.18 -13.81
CA PHE A 53 13.08 12.55 -12.40
C PHE A 53 14.04 13.73 -12.22
N GLU A 54 15.14 13.78 -12.98
CA GLU A 54 16.05 14.91 -13.00
C GLU A 54 15.37 16.20 -13.48
N GLY A 55 14.56 16.11 -14.54
CA GLY A 55 13.74 17.24 -15.02
C GLY A 55 12.73 17.77 -14.00
N MET A 56 12.28 16.92 -13.07
CA MET A 56 11.41 17.28 -11.94
C MET A 56 12.18 17.73 -10.69
N GLY A 57 13.52 17.78 -10.74
CA GLY A 57 14.36 18.20 -9.61
C GLY A 57 14.46 17.16 -8.49
N VAL A 58 14.22 15.87 -8.78
CA VAL A 58 14.41 14.78 -7.82
C VAL A 58 15.90 14.57 -7.54
N PRO A 59 16.36 14.65 -6.28
CA PRO A 59 17.76 14.38 -5.94
C PRO A 59 18.16 12.93 -6.23
N ALA A 60 19.41 12.73 -6.66
CA ALA A 60 19.94 11.40 -7.00
C ALA A 60 19.00 10.61 -7.95
N ALA A 61 18.58 11.26 -9.04
CA ALA A 61 17.48 10.80 -9.90
C ALA A 61 17.58 9.33 -10.34
N THR A 62 18.76 8.82 -10.70
CA THR A 62 18.95 7.40 -11.02
C THR A 62 18.64 6.48 -9.85
N ALA A 63 19.15 6.81 -8.65
CA ALA A 63 18.89 6.02 -7.45
C ALA A 63 17.41 6.08 -7.05
N ALA A 64 16.80 7.26 -7.16
CA ALA A 64 15.36 7.44 -6.94
C ALA A 64 14.51 6.66 -7.94
N ALA A 65 14.90 6.63 -9.23
CA ALA A 65 14.21 5.85 -10.26
C ALA A 65 14.27 4.35 -9.99
N ILE A 66 15.44 3.83 -9.61
CA ILE A 66 15.61 2.42 -9.21
C ILE A 66 14.77 2.10 -7.98
N PHE A 67 14.79 2.98 -6.97
CA PHE A 67 13.99 2.84 -5.75
C PHE A 67 12.49 2.78 -6.08
N ALA A 68 11.96 3.79 -6.76
CA ALA A 68 10.55 3.88 -7.12
C ALA A 68 10.12 2.67 -7.96
N ALA A 69 10.88 2.34 -9.01
CA ALA A 69 10.57 1.19 -9.85
C ALA A 69 10.56 -0.12 -9.06
N THR A 70 11.50 -0.32 -8.14
CA THR A 70 11.58 -1.54 -7.30
C THR A 70 10.45 -1.60 -6.30
N VAL A 71 10.16 -0.50 -5.59
CA VAL A 71 9.07 -0.44 -4.60
C VAL A 71 7.73 -0.64 -5.28
N GLU A 72 7.50 -0.01 -6.42
CA GLU A 72 6.26 -0.17 -7.17
C GLU A 72 6.11 -1.60 -7.73
N LEU A 73 7.15 -2.14 -8.37
CA LEU A 73 7.07 -3.46 -8.98
C LEU A 73 7.05 -4.59 -7.94
N VAL A 74 8.11 -4.69 -7.15
CA VAL A 74 8.29 -5.77 -6.17
C VAL A 74 7.35 -5.56 -5.00
N GLY A 75 7.24 -4.32 -4.49
CA GLY A 75 6.30 -4.01 -3.42
C GLY A 75 4.85 -4.19 -3.88
N GLY A 76 4.50 -3.84 -5.12
CA GLY A 76 3.19 -4.14 -5.70
C GLY A 76 2.87 -5.64 -5.70
N ALA A 77 3.82 -6.48 -6.15
CA ALA A 77 3.69 -7.94 -6.10
C ALA A 77 3.54 -8.48 -4.67
N LEU A 78 4.37 -7.99 -3.74
CA LEU A 78 4.33 -8.37 -2.33
C LEU A 78 3.02 -7.96 -1.65
N LEU A 79 2.48 -6.78 -1.99
CA LEU A 79 1.15 -6.36 -1.55
C LEU A 79 0.08 -7.31 -2.10
N ILE A 80 0.08 -7.65 -3.38
CA ILE A 80 -0.93 -8.56 -3.96
C ILE A 80 -1.01 -9.87 -3.15
N VAL A 81 0.13 -10.50 -2.88
CA VAL A 81 0.18 -11.75 -2.10
C VAL A 81 0.05 -11.53 -0.58
N GLY A 82 0.23 -10.30 -0.11
CA GLY A 82 0.19 -9.93 1.31
C GLY A 82 1.37 -10.49 2.09
N LEU A 83 2.59 -10.25 1.61
CA LEU A 83 3.83 -10.67 2.26
C LEU A 83 4.67 -9.44 2.62
N PHE A 84 5.19 -9.40 3.85
CA PHE A 84 5.86 -8.25 4.46
C PHE A 84 5.03 -6.96 4.38
N THR A 85 3.70 -7.09 4.48
CA THR A 85 2.72 -6.02 4.21
C THR A 85 3.02 -4.73 4.97
N PRO A 86 3.33 -4.73 6.29
CA PRO A 86 3.62 -3.49 7.00
C PRO A 86 4.87 -2.77 6.50
N VAL A 87 5.93 -3.52 6.16
CA VAL A 87 7.20 -2.95 5.67
C VAL A 87 7.01 -2.41 4.26
N VAL A 88 6.37 -3.19 3.38
CA VAL A 88 6.09 -2.78 2.01
C VAL A 88 5.17 -1.56 1.98
N ALA A 89 4.14 -1.52 2.82
CA ALA A 89 3.25 -0.37 2.95
C ALA A 89 4.01 0.91 3.30
N LEU A 90 4.97 0.85 4.24
CA LEU A 90 5.78 2.02 4.59
C LEU A 90 6.63 2.52 3.41
N LEU A 91 7.24 1.60 2.66
CA LEU A 91 8.03 1.95 1.48
C LEU A 91 7.16 2.59 0.39
N VAL A 92 5.97 2.02 0.12
CA VAL A 92 5.01 2.59 -0.83
C VAL A 92 4.54 3.98 -0.39
N VAL A 93 4.24 4.18 0.89
CA VAL A 93 3.86 5.51 1.40
C VAL A 93 4.98 6.53 1.21
N ALA A 94 6.23 6.15 1.47
CA ALA A 94 7.39 7.02 1.24
C ALA A 94 7.56 7.35 -0.25
N ASP A 95 7.40 6.35 -1.13
CA ASP A 95 7.46 6.52 -2.59
C ASP A 95 6.37 7.45 -3.11
N MET A 96 5.11 7.24 -2.68
CA MET A 96 3.98 8.12 -3.03
C MET A 96 4.15 9.55 -2.49
N ALA A 97 4.76 9.72 -1.31
CA ALA A 97 5.08 11.04 -0.78
C ALA A 97 6.13 11.77 -1.65
N GLY A 98 7.14 11.04 -2.13
CA GLY A 98 8.09 11.56 -3.13
C GLY A 98 7.39 11.95 -4.44
N ALA A 99 6.56 11.06 -4.97
CA ALA A 99 5.79 11.31 -6.19
C ALA A 99 4.87 12.54 -6.05
N PHE A 100 4.21 12.71 -4.91
CA PHE A 100 3.44 13.93 -4.62
C PHE A 100 4.33 15.17 -4.66
N TRP A 101 5.43 15.15 -3.90
CA TRP A 101 6.28 16.32 -3.70
C TRP A 101 6.98 16.78 -4.99
N TYR A 102 7.45 15.86 -5.82
CA TYR A 102 8.23 16.21 -7.00
C TYR A 102 7.41 16.27 -8.29
N ALA A 103 6.35 15.46 -8.43
CA ALA A 103 5.64 15.34 -9.70
C ALA A 103 4.23 15.93 -9.71
N HIS A 104 3.53 16.04 -8.57
CA HIS A 104 2.09 16.37 -8.58
C HIS A 104 1.71 17.62 -7.78
N ARG A 105 2.52 18.09 -6.82
CA ARG A 105 2.17 19.22 -5.95
C ARG A 105 1.95 20.54 -6.73
N GLU A 106 2.67 20.72 -7.84
CA GLU A 106 2.70 21.98 -8.60
C GLU A 106 1.50 22.13 -9.53
N ALA A 107 0.77 21.04 -9.79
CA ALA A 107 -0.47 21.06 -10.57
C ALA A 107 -1.57 21.90 -9.90
N GLY A 108 -1.50 22.11 -8.57
CA GLY A 108 -2.46 22.95 -7.82
C GLY A 108 -3.89 22.39 -7.77
N THR A 109 -4.08 21.14 -8.21
CA THR A 109 -5.36 20.46 -8.32
C THR A 109 -5.27 19.01 -7.85
N ILE A 110 -6.40 18.44 -7.45
CA ILE A 110 -6.50 17.04 -7.06
C ILE A 110 -6.66 16.11 -8.27
N PHE A 111 -7.24 16.60 -9.38
CA PHE A 111 -7.66 15.78 -10.50
C PHE A 111 -6.50 15.27 -11.36
N VAL A 112 -6.44 13.95 -11.60
CA VAL A 112 -5.34 13.29 -12.32
C VAL A 112 -5.25 13.71 -13.79
N GLY A 113 -6.38 14.09 -14.40
CA GLY A 113 -6.42 14.58 -15.78
C GLY A 113 -5.59 15.84 -16.02
N ASP A 114 -5.40 16.62 -14.96
CA ASP A 114 -4.61 17.86 -14.97
C ASP A 114 -3.22 17.65 -14.30
N GLY A 115 -2.80 16.41 -14.08
CA GLY A 115 -1.57 16.07 -13.34
C GLY A 115 -1.68 16.18 -11.82
N GLY A 116 -2.90 16.22 -11.29
CA GLY A 116 -3.19 16.34 -9.86
C GLY A 116 -2.85 15.09 -9.04
N TYR A 117 -2.96 15.22 -7.72
CA TYR A 117 -2.40 14.25 -6.76
C TYR A 117 -3.37 13.16 -6.26
N GLU A 118 -4.58 13.03 -6.81
CA GLU A 118 -5.57 12.07 -6.29
C GLU A 118 -5.10 10.61 -6.30
N LEU A 119 -4.40 10.18 -7.36
CA LEU A 119 -3.95 8.80 -7.48
C LEU A 119 -2.87 8.47 -6.45
N VAL A 120 -1.84 9.33 -6.32
CA VAL A 120 -0.76 9.10 -5.33
C VAL A 120 -1.29 9.14 -3.91
N LEU A 121 -2.28 10.01 -3.62
CA LEU A 121 -2.94 10.06 -2.32
C LEU A 121 -3.73 8.78 -2.03
N ALA A 122 -4.51 8.30 -3.01
CA ALA A 122 -5.31 7.08 -2.87
C ALA A 122 -4.43 5.83 -2.66
N LEU A 123 -3.32 5.73 -3.41
CA LEU A 123 -2.36 4.64 -3.27
C LEU A 123 -1.65 4.67 -1.91
N ALA A 124 -1.21 5.85 -1.45
CA ALA A 124 -0.60 6.01 -0.13
C ALA A 124 -1.57 5.60 0.99
N ALA A 125 -2.82 6.08 0.95
CA ALA A 125 -3.84 5.76 1.94
C ALA A 125 -4.20 4.26 1.93
N GLY A 126 -4.36 3.67 0.75
CA GLY A 126 -4.64 2.24 0.61
C GLY A 126 -3.51 1.35 1.11
N ALA A 127 -2.26 1.71 0.81
CA ALA A 127 -1.08 1.02 1.33
C ALA A 127 -0.98 1.15 2.86
N ALA A 128 -1.15 2.35 3.41
CA ALA A 128 -1.13 2.59 4.86
C ALA A 128 -2.20 1.76 5.59
N LEU A 129 -3.42 1.69 5.04
CA LEU A 129 -4.50 0.87 5.58
C LEU A 129 -4.13 -0.63 5.54
N ALA A 130 -3.62 -1.13 4.41
CA ALA A 130 -3.19 -2.51 4.28
C ALA A 130 -2.08 -2.87 5.28
N GLY A 131 -1.11 -1.97 5.48
CA GLY A 131 -0.03 -2.13 6.46
C GLY A 131 -0.54 -2.14 7.90
N ALA A 132 -1.41 -1.19 8.26
CA ALA A 132 -2.00 -1.08 9.60
C ALA A 132 -2.84 -2.32 9.99
N LEU A 133 -3.46 -2.96 8.99
CA LEU A 133 -4.26 -4.17 9.17
C LEU A 133 -3.45 -5.47 8.96
N ALA A 134 -2.12 -5.37 8.85
CA ALA A 134 -1.20 -6.50 8.60
C ALA A 134 -1.64 -7.40 7.42
N GLY A 135 -2.25 -6.79 6.39
CA GLY A 135 -2.72 -7.47 5.18
C GLY A 135 -4.02 -8.28 5.32
N GLY A 136 -4.68 -8.29 6.49
CA GLY A 136 -5.93 -9.04 6.72
C GLY A 136 -5.74 -10.56 6.78
N ARG A 137 -6.82 -11.35 6.89
CA ARG A 137 -6.68 -12.82 7.04
C ARG A 137 -6.08 -13.54 5.82
N PHE A 138 -6.27 -12.97 4.63
CA PHE A 138 -5.86 -13.58 3.35
C PHE A 138 -4.48 -13.07 2.92
N SER A 139 -3.58 -12.85 3.87
CA SER A 139 -2.19 -12.47 3.64
C SER A 139 -1.28 -13.67 3.86
N LEU A 140 -0.21 -13.76 3.09
CA LEU A 140 0.88 -14.71 3.38
C LEU A 140 1.56 -14.39 4.71
N ASP A 141 1.55 -13.13 5.17
CA ASP A 141 2.01 -12.74 6.50
C ASP A 141 1.31 -13.54 7.60
N ARG A 142 0.00 -13.72 7.50
CA ARG A 142 -0.75 -14.52 8.48
C ARG A 142 -0.41 -16.01 8.38
N LEU A 143 -0.17 -16.52 7.18
CA LEU A 143 0.21 -17.93 6.99
C LEU A 143 1.60 -18.22 7.55
N VAL A 144 2.56 -17.31 7.34
CA VAL A 144 3.97 -17.49 7.68
C VAL A 144 4.29 -17.04 9.11
N PHE A 145 3.69 -15.95 9.58
CA PHE A 145 3.97 -15.34 10.90
C PHE A 145 2.83 -15.48 11.91
N GLY A 146 1.68 -16.05 11.52
CA GLY A 146 0.54 -16.29 12.40
C GLY A 146 0.83 -17.36 13.45
N ARG A 147 1.36 -16.97 14.60
CA ARG A 147 1.56 -17.86 15.75
C ARG A 147 0.24 -18.47 16.21
N LYS A 148 0.15 -19.81 16.31
CA LYS A 148 -0.88 -20.49 17.09
C LYS A 148 -0.67 -20.15 18.57
N ARG A 149 -1.59 -19.42 19.21
CA ARG A 149 -1.66 -19.40 20.67
C ARG A 149 -2.16 -20.77 21.12
N SER A 150 -1.25 -21.67 21.47
CA SER A 150 -1.57 -22.88 22.24
C SER A 150 -1.21 -22.62 23.70
N LEU A 151 -2.21 -22.44 24.57
CA LEU A 151 -2.17 -22.75 26.02
C LEU A 151 -3.64 -22.97 26.46
N SER A 152 -4.12 -24.21 26.42
CA SER A 152 -4.27 -25.20 27.51
C SER A 152 -5.44 -24.88 28.47
N PRO A 153 -6.44 -25.77 28.62
CA PRO A 153 -7.48 -25.62 29.63
C PRO A 153 -6.82 -25.70 31.01
N ALA A 154 -6.97 -24.66 31.83
CA ALA A 154 -6.71 -24.78 33.25
C ALA A 154 -7.85 -25.65 33.83
N ALA A 155 -7.47 -26.84 34.28
CA ALA A 155 -8.27 -27.72 35.12
C ALA A 155 -8.26 -27.22 36.58
#